data_AF-A0A7Y0JHX4-F1
#
_entry.id   AF-A0A7Y0JHX4-F1
#
_cell.length_a   1.000
_cell.length_b   1.000
_cell.length_c   1.000
_cell.angle_alpha   90.00
_cell.angle_beta   90.00
_cell.angle_gamma   90.00
#
_symmetry.space_group_name_H-M   'P 1'
#
loop_
_entity.id
_entity.type
_entity.pdbx_description
1 polymer ?
#
loop_
_entity_poly.entity_id
_entity_poly.type
_entity_poly.pdbx_seq_one_letter_code
_entity_poly.pdbx_strand_id
1 'polypeptide(L)'
;MIPEDDRGPAWLHDYGFTDFSQIEADIQAMENFARKLAASVHDNYAPHLQTVTTAMSTRIPEPPLAFVELRSFLVAHNEIQNVSHQNVYNFANGTQGFATAASDISRQYEGSDALAHARVRDVDSALDRVGIPASTPTGVDF
;
A
#
# COMPACT_ATOMS: atom_id res chain seq x y z
N MET A 1 -6.92 -10.89 23.63
CA MET A 1 -7.32 -11.30 22.26
C MET A 1 -8.00 -10.10 21.63
N ILE A 2 -7.51 -9.61 20.50
CA ILE A 2 -8.19 -8.54 19.75
C ILE A 2 -9.42 -9.19 19.07
N PRO A 3 -10.64 -8.63 19.19
CA PRO A 3 -11.83 -9.08 18.48
C PRO A 3 -11.57 -9.21 16.97
N GLU A 4 -12.21 -10.16 16.29
CA GLU A 4 -11.95 -10.40 14.86
C GLU A 4 -12.23 -9.16 14.00
N ASP A 5 -13.23 -8.36 14.38
CA ASP A 5 -13.59 -7.11 13.69
C ASP A 5 -12.51 -6.02 13.80
N ASP A 6 -11.64 -6.10 14.83
CA ASP A 6 -10.55 -5.16 15.06
C ASP A 6 -9.22 -5.60 14.41
N ARG A 7 -9.17 -6.78 13.77
CA ARG A 7 -7.92 -7.32 13.17
C ARG A 7 -7.59 -6.78 11.78
N GLY A 8 -8.33 -5.80 11.27
CA GLY A 8 -8.17 -5.32 9.91
C GLY A 8 -8.47 -6.42 8.86
N PRO A 9 -8.30 -6.14 7.57
CA PRO A 9 -8.68 -7.07 6.52
C PRO A 9 -7.82 -8.33 6.54
N ALA A 10 -8.44 -9.51 6.45
CA ALA A 10 -7.77 -10.81 6.56
C ALA A 10 -6.59 -10.98 5.60
N TRP A 11 -6.65 -10.38 4.40
CA TRP A 11 -5.56 -10.45 3.42
C TRP A 11 -4.27 -9.77 3.91
N LEU A 12 -4.35 -8.82 4.84
CA LEU A 12 -3.21 -8.13 5.41
C LEU A 12 -2.43 -9.04 6.38
N HIS A 13 -3.09 -10.06 6.92
CA HIS A 13 -2.47 -11.00 7.86
C HIS A 13 -1.36 -11.81 7.19
N ASP A 14 -1.48 -12.03 5.88
CA ASP A 14 -0.48 -12.73 5.05
C ASP A 14 0.88 -12.01 5.00
N TYR A 15 0.90 -10.70 5.30
CA TYR A 15 2.08 -9.84 5.16
C TYR A 15 2.70 -9.43 6.51
N GLY A 16 2.09 -9.85 7.63
CA GLY A 16 2.46 -9.37 8.97
C GLY A 16 2.03 -7.93 9.23
N PHE A 17 1.70 -7.61 10.49
CA PHE A 17 1.29 -6.25 10.88
C PHE A 17 2.48 -5.34 11.24
N THR A 18 3.66 -5.92 11.47
CA THR A 18 4.85 -5.23 12.00
C THR A 18 6.14 -5.51 11.23
N ASP A 19 6.11 -6.45 10.28
CA ASP A 19 7.30 -6.87 9.53
C ASP A 19 6.94 -7.07 8.06
N PHE A 20 7.16 -6.02 7.27
CA PHE A 20 6.93 -6.00 5.83
C PHE A 20 8.18 -6.40 5.03
N SER A 21 9.22 -6.96 5.67
CA SER A 21 10.49 -7.27 5.00
C SER A 21 10.32 -8.28 3.85
N GLN A 22 9.26 -9.10 3.88
CA GLN A 22 8.92 -10.03 2.80
C GLN A 22 8.34 -9.33 1.56
N ILE A 23 7.76 -8.15 1.72
CA ILE A 23 7.28 -7.33 0.59
C ILE A 23 8.46 -6.62 -0.09
N GLU A 24 9.43 -6.14 0.69
CA GLU A 24 10.57 -5.38 0.17
C GLU A 24 11.49 -6.19 -0.76
N ALA A 25 11.57 -7.51 -0.56
CA ALA A 25 12.42 -8.40 -1.37
C ALA A 25 11.67 -9.11 -2.53
N ASP A 26 10.34 -9.06 -2.55
CA ASP A 26 9.51 -9.72 -3.56
C ASP A 26 8.63 -8.69 -4.28
N ILE A 27 9.02 -8.34 -5.51
CA ILE A 27 8.32 -7.38 -6.36
C ILE A 27 6.88 -7.83 -6.66
N GLN A 28 6.64 -9.13 -6.80
CA GLN A 28 5.28 -9.66 -7.01
C GLN A 28 4.46 -9.52 -5.73
N ALA A 29 5.07 -9.71 -4.56
CA ALA A 29 4.41 -9.43 -3.29
C ALA A 29 4.06 -7.94 -3.13
N MET A 30 4.96 -7.03 -3.52
CA MET A 30 4.74 -5.57 -3.52
C MET A 30 3.60 -5.17 -4.46
N GLU A 31 3.55 -5.70 -5.67
CA GLU A 31 2.47 -5.44 -6.63
C GLU A 31 1.12 -5.98 -6.12
N ASN A 32 1.12 -7.22 -5.61
CA ASN A 32 -0.07 -7.83 -5.04
C ASN A 32 -0.59 -7.05 -3.82
N PHE A 33 0.31 -6.57 -2.96
CA PHE A 33 -0.01 -5.72 -1.82
C PHE A 33 -0.63 -4.40 -2.29
N ALA A 34 0.00 -3.70 -3.23
CA ALA A 34 -0.50 -2.45 -3.82
C ALA A 34 -1.92 -2.62 -4.37
N ARG A 35 -2.17 -3.69 -5.13
CA ARG A 35 -3.47 -4.00 -5.71
C ARG A 35 -4.54 -4.25 -4.65
N LYS A 36 -4.23 -5.05 -3.61
CA LYS A 36 -5.17 -5.33 -2.51
C LYS A 36 -5.49 -4.07 -1.69
N LEU A 37 -4.51 -3.18 -1.54
CA LEU A 37 -4.66 -1.90 -0.86
C LEU A 37 -5.58 -0.94 -1.64
N ALA A 38 -5.34 -0.78 -2.94
CA ALA A 38 -6.20 0.00 -3.83
C ALA A 38 -7.64 -0.56 -3.90
N ALA A 39 -7.78 -1.89 -4.02
CA ALA A 39 -9.07 -2.56 -4.00
C ALA A 39 -9.82 -2.31 -2.68
N SER A 40 -9.14 -2.34 -1.53
CA SER A 40 -9.79 -2.05 -0.24
C SER A 40 -10.38 -0.64 -0.18
N VAL A 41 -9.70 0.37 -0.74
CA VAL A 41 -10.24 1.74 -0.83
C VAL A 41 -11.40 1.81 -1.81
N HIS A 42 -11.24 1.22 -3.00
CA HIS A 42 -12.25 1.24 -4.05
C HIS A 42 -13.54 0.52 -3.64
N ASP A 43 -13.42 -0.64 -2.99
CA ASP A 43 -14.58 -1.51 -2.72
C ASP A 43 -15.27 -1.15 -1.40
N ASN A 44 -14.54 -0.64 -0.41
CA ASN A 44 -15.11 -0.35 0.92
C ASN A 44 -15.30 1.13 1.19
N TYR A 45 -14.39 2.00 0.75
CA TYR A 45 -14.47 3.42 1.08
C TYR A 45 -15.23 4.24 0.03
N ALA A 46 -14.84 4.11 -1.24
CA ALA A 46 -15.42 4.91 -2.32
C ALA A 46 -16.97 4.83 -2.43
N PRO A 47 -17.62 3.66 -2.24
CA PRO A 47 -19.08 3.55 -2.33
C PRO A 47 -19.81 4.26 -1.19
N HIS A 48 -19.12 4.46 -0.06
CA HIS A 48 -19.71 5.05 1.15
C HIS A 48 -19.27 6.51 1.37
N LEU A 49 -18.32 7.01 0.59
CA LEU A 49 -17.77 8.35 0.71
C LEU A 49 -18.87 9.42 0.79
N GLN A 50 -19.80 9.44 -0.18
CA GLN A 50 -20.84 10.47 -0.22
C GLN A 50 -21.73 10.42 1.03
N THR A 51 -22.11 9.22 1.48
CA THR A 51 -22.96 9.02 2.66
C THR A 51 -22.23 9.49 3.92
N VAL A 52 -20.97 9.10 4.10
CA VAL A 52 -20.15 9.50 5.26
C VAL A 52 -19.93 11.01 5.28
N THR A 53 -19.52 11.59 4.16
CA THR A 53 -19.30 13.04 4.03
C THR A 53 -20.57 13.83 4.32
N THR A 54 -21.71 13.39 3.78
CA THR A 54 -23.00 14.03 4.02
C THR A 54 -23.39 13.97 5.50
N ALA A 55 -23.28 12.79 6.11
CA ALA A 55 -23.61 12.60 7.53
C ALA A 55 -22.71 13.46 8.44
N MET A 56 -21.39 13.45 8.19
CA MET A 56 -20.42 14.19 9.01
C MET A 56 -20.44 15.70 8.76
N SER A 57 -20.93 16.15 7.61
CA SER A 57 -21.07 17.59 7.28
C SER A 57 -22.45 18.15 7.61
N THR A 58 -23.36 17.33 8.17
CA THR A 58 -24.72 17.76 8.50
C THR A 58 -24.68 18.77 9.64
N ARG A 59 -25.06 20.01 9.35
CA ARG A 59 -25.16 21.06 10.39
C ARG A 59 -26.35 20.80 11.29
N ILE A 60 -26.08 20.71 12.58
CA ILE A 60 -27.11 20.68 13.61
C ILE A 60 -27.49 22.13 13.96
N PRO A 61 -28.78 22.45 14.12
CA PRO A 61 -29.21 23.80 14.53
C PRO A 61 -28.62 24.22 15.87
N GLU A 62 -28.37 25.53 16.00
CA GLU A 62 -27.92 26.12 17.28
C GLU A 62 -28.95 25.89 18.38
N PRO A 63 -28.54 25.44 19.58
CA PRO A 63 -29.47 25.23 20.68
C PRO A 63 -29.87 26.56 21.33
N PRO A 64 -31.02 26.60 22.03
CA PRO A 64 -31.41 27.78 22.80
C PRO A 64 -30.33 28.14 23.84
N LEU A 65 -30.02 29.43 23.97
CA LEU A 65 -28.96 29.93 24.87
C LEU A 65 -29.15 29.55 26.35
N ALA A 66 -30.38 29.23 26.75
CA ALA A 66 -30.74 28.82 28.10
C ALA A 66 -30.25 27.41 28.48
N PHE A 67 -29.89 26.56 27.51
CA PHE A 67 -29.43 25.18 27.75
C PHE A 67 -27.92 25.08 27.49
N VAL A 68 -27.12 25.46 28.48
CA VAL A 68 -25.66 25.49 28.36
C VAL A 68 -25.06 24.11 28.12
N GLU A 69 -25.61 23.07 28.74
CA GLU A 69 -25.15 21.68 28.59
C GLU A 69 -25.36 21.18 27.17
N LEU A 70 -26.51 21.50 26.57
CA LEU A 70 -26.80 21.14 25.18
C LEU A 70 -25.86 21.87 24.21
N ARG A 71 -25.53 23.13 24.49
CA ARG A 71 -24.54 23.88 23.71
C ARG A 71 -23.16 23.27 23.81
N SER A 72 -22.69 22.98 25.02
CA SER A 72 -21.40 22.32 25.21
C SER A 72 -21.34 20.95 24.51
N PHE A 73 -22.42 20.17 24.58
CA PHE A 73 -22.54 18.91 23.87
C PHE A 73 -22.44 19.10 22.34
N LEU A 74 -23.19 20.05 21.77
CA LEU A 74 -23.19 20.26 20.32
C LEU A 74 -21.85 20.78 19.78
N VAL A 75 -21.12 21.59 20.58
CA VAL A 75 -19.75 22.00 20.25
C VAL A 75 -18.82 20.78 20.21
N ALA A 76 -18.81 19.96 21.27
CA ALA A 76 -17.99 18.75 21.31
C ALA A 76 -18.37 17.76 20.20
N HIS A 77 -19.67 17.64 19.91
CA HIS A 77 -20.18 16.79 18.84
C HIS A 77 -19.66 17.25 17.48
N ASN A 78 -19.70 18.55 17.17
CA ASN A 78 -19.18 19.08 15.91
C ASN A 78 -17.68 18.83 15.77
N GLU A 79 -16.91 18.98 16.85
CA GLU A 79 -15.48 18.71 16.84
C GLU A 79 -15.20 17.23 16.54
N ILE A 80 -15.91 16.32 17.21
CA ILE A 80 -15.79 14.88 16.96
C ILE A 80 -16.19 14.52 15.53
N GLN A 81 -17.25 15.13 14.97
CA GLN A 81 -17.63 14.96 13.56
C GLN A 81 -16.49 15.38 12.62
N ASN A 82 -15.89 16.55 12.85
CA ASN A 82 -14.79 17.07 12.03
C ASN A 82 -13.56 16.15 12.09
N VAL A 83 -13.12 15.77 13.29
CA VAL A 83 -11.97 14.88 13.48
C VAL A 83 -12.22 13.52 12.85
N SER A 84 -13.42 12.95 13.03
CA SER A 84 -13.78 11.67 12.43
C SER A 84 -13.75 11.73 10.90
N HIS A 85 -14.26 12.81 10.32
CA HIS A 85 -14.23 13.02 8.87
C HIS A 85 -12.81 13.13 8.34
N GLN A 86 -11.95 13.90 9.00
CA GLN A 86 -10.54 14.04 8.64
C GLN A 86 -9.80 12.70 8.73
N ASN A 87 -10.02 11.91 9.78
CA ASN A 87 -9.39 10.61 9.95
C ASN A 87 -9.73 9.66 8.80
N VAL A 88 -11.03 9.58 8.46
CA VAL A 88 -11.52 8.72 7.37
C VAL A 88 -10.97 9.19 6.01
N TYR A 89 -11.01 10.50 5.76
CA TYR A 89 -10.44 11.09 4.54
C TYR A 89 -8.93 10.83 4.41
N ASN A 90 -8.17 11.04 5.48
CA ASN A 90 -6.72 10.84 5.50
C ASN A 90 -6.36 9.36 5.34
N PHE A 91 -7.09 8.47 5.99
CA PHE A 91 -6.91 7.02 5.84
C PHE A 91 -7.06 6.61 4.37
N ALA A 92 -8.14 7.02 3.72
CA ALA A 92 -8.38 6.65 2.32
C ALA A 92 -7.33 7.22 1.37
N ASN A 93 -6.99 8.50 1.47
CA ASN A 93 -6.00 9.12 0.60
C ASN A 93 -4.59 8.59 0.85
N GLY A 94 -4.21 8.39 2.13
CA GLY A 94 -2.93 7.79 2.48
C GLY A 94 -2.80 6.37 1.94
N THR A 95 -3.85 5.57 2.10
CA THR A 95 -3.92 4.19 1.59
C THR A 95 -3.79 4.16 0.06
N GLN A 96 -4.49 5.04 -0.65
CA GLN A 96 -4.36 5.18 -2.10
C GLN A 96 -2.94 5.62 -2.50
N GLY A 97 -2.36 6.59 -1.79
CA GLY A 97 -1.00 7.06 -2.02
C GLY A 97 0.05 5.96 -1.85
N PHE A 98 -0.08 5.14 -0.81
CA PHE A 98 0.77 3.97 -0.61
C PHE A 98 0.61 2.94 -1.74
N ALA A 99 -0.61 2.68 -2.19
CA ALA A 99 -0.86 1.77 -3.30
C ALA A 99 -0.19 2.27 -4.59
N THR A 100 -0.29 3.56 -4.90
CA THR A 100 0.39 4.18 -6.04
C THR A 100 1.90 4.07 -5.92
N ALA A 101 2.48 4.43 -4.77
CA ALA A 101 3.92 4.35 -4.55
C ALA A 101 4.45 2.91 -4.71
N ALA A 102 3.77 1.93 -4.12
CA ALA A 102 4.14 0.52 -4.24
C ALA A 102 4.05 0.02 -5.70
N SER A 103 3.03 0.45 -6.45
CA SER A 103 2.92 0.16 -7.89
C SER A 103 4.06 0.79 -8.71
N ASP A 104 4.43 2.03 -8.42
CA ASP A 104 5.48 2.74 -9.15
C ASP A 104 6.86 2.12 -8.87
N ILE A 105 7.15 1.78 -7.62
CA ILE A 105 8.35 1.05 -7.22
C ILE A 105 8.43 -0.29 -7.95
N SER A 106 7.33 -1.07 -7.94
CA SER A 106 7.30 -2.39 -8.59
C SER A 106 7.61 -2.28 -10.09
N ARG A 107 7.04 -1.29 -10.79
CA ARG A 107 7.30 -1.04 -12.21
C ARG A 107 8.75 -0.63 -12.48
N GLN A 108 9.34 0.17 -11.59
CA GLN A 108 10.73 0.61 -11.72
C GLN A 108 11.71 -0.56 -11.56
N TYR A 109 11.43 -1.46 -10.61
CA TYR A 109 12.21 -2.67 -10.41
C TYR A 109 12.08 -3.65 -11.59
N GLU A 110 10.87 -3.92 -12.07
CA GLU A 110 10.64 -4.78 -13.25
C GLU A 110 11.46 -4.30 -14.47
N GLY A 111 11.45 -2.98 -14.73
CA GLY A 111 12.25 -2.40 -15.81
C GLY A 111 13.76 -2.54 -15.60
N SER A 112 14.22 -2.45 -14.35
CA SER A 112 15.64 -2.59 -14.00
C SER A 112 16.12 -4.03 -14.18
N ASP A 113 15.31 -5.01 -13.75
CA ASP A 113 15.61 -6.44 -13.93
C ASP A 113 15.59 -6.84 -15.41
N ALA A 114 14.62 -6.34 -16.18
CA ALA A 114 14.58 -6.56 -17.63
C ALA A 114 15.83 -6.01 -18.33
N LEU A 115 16.30 -4.82 -17.94
CA LEU A 115 17.54 -4.22 -18.46
C LEU A 115 18.78 -5.02 -18.05
N ALA A 116 18.85 -5.48 -16.80
CA ALA A 116 19.95 -6.32 -16.32
C ALA A 116 20.00 -7.65 -17.09
N HIS A 117 18.87 -8.31 -17.29
CA HIS A 117 18.76 -9.53 -18.09
C HIS A 117 19.19 -9.32 -19.55
N ALA A 118 18.81 -8.20 -20.17
CA ALA A 118 19.25 -7.86 -21.53
C ALA A 118 20.79 -7.70 -21.60
N ARG A 119 21.38 -6.98 -20.64
CA ARG A 119 22.84 -6.79 -20.58
C ARG A 119 23.59 -8.10 -20.36
N VAL A 120 23.10 -8.96 -19.46
CA VAL A 120 23.70 -10.28 -19.23
C VAL A 120 23.64 -11.11 -20.51
N ARG A 121 22.49 -11.14 -21.19
CA ARG A 121 22.35 -11.84 -22.48
C ARG A 121 23.31 -11.29 -23.55
N ASP A 122 23.49 -9.98 -23.61
CA ASP A 122 24.43 -9.35 -24.54
C ASP A 122 25.88 -9.72 -24.22
N VAL A 123 26.24 -9.77 -22.94
CA VAL A 123 27.57 -10.23 -22.48
C VAL A 123 27.77 -11.71 -22.81
N ASP A 124 26.82 -12.58 -22.47
CA ASP A 124 26.90 -14.02 -22.80
C ASP A 124 27.05 -14.22 -24.31
N SER A 125 26.25 -13.51 -25.12
CA SER A 125 26.34 -13.54 -26.58
C SER A 125 27.69 -13.03 -27.09
N ALA A 126 28.29 -12.04 -26.42
CA ALA A 126 29.62 -11.54 -26.75
C ALA A 126 30.72 -12.54 -26.37
N LEU A 127 30.61 -13.19 -25.20
CA LEU A 127 31.54 -14.23 -24.75
C LEU A 127 31.51 -15.45 -25.67
N ASP A 128 30.33 -15.89 -26.10
CA ASP A 128 30.16 -16.98 -27.07
C ASP A 128 30.79 -16.66 -28.43
N ARG A 129 30.67 -15.40 -28.89
CA ARG A 129 31.29 -14.95 -30.15
C ARG A 129 32.80 -14.83 -30.08
N VAL A 130 33.35 -14.46 -28.92
CA VAL A 130 34.80 -14.33 -28.71
C VAL A 130 35.44 -15.70 -28.53
N GLY A 131 34.66 -16.75 -28.23
CA GLY A 131 35.12 -18.13 -28.18
C GLY A 131 36.27 -18.29 -27.20
N ILE A 132 36.06 -17.96 -25.92
CA ILE A 132 37.07 -18.23 -24.89
C ILE A 132 37.24 -19.74 -24.81
N PRO A 133 38.39 -20.30 -25.21
CA PRO A 133 38.58 -21.74 -25.16
C PRO A 133 38.58 -22.17 -23.69
N ALA A 134 37.79 -23.20 -23.37
CA ALA A 134 37.90 -23.88 -22.09
C ALA A 134 39.36 -24.28 -21.87
N SER A 135 39.97 -23.84 -20.77
CA SER A 135 41.30 -24.26 -20.37
C SER A 135 41.27 -25.78 -20.16
N THR A 136 41.77 -26.52 -21.15
CA THR A 136 42.00 -27.95 -21.03
C THR A 136 42.94 -28.16 -19.84
N PRO A 137 42.55 -28.93 -18.80
CA PRO A 137 43.49 -29.32 -17.76
C PRO A 137 44.53 -30.23 -18.42
N THR A 138 45.75 -29.75 -18.57
CA THR A 138 46.89 -30.60 -18.92
C THR A 138 47.13 -31.54 -17.76
N GLY A 139 46.55 -32.74 -17.84
CA GLY A 139 46.99 -33.89 -17.09
C GLY A 139 48.44 -34.17 -17.44
N VAL A 140 49.32 -33.98 -16.47
CA VAL A 140 50.70 -34.49 -16.54
C VAL A 140 50.67 -35.81 -15.78
N ASP A 141 50.58 -36.91 -16.51
CA ASP A 141 50.87 -38.25 -15.99
C ASP A 141 52.38 -38.46 -16.00
N PHE A 142 52.93 -38.74 -14.81
CA PHE A 142 54.25 -39.28 -14.41
C PHE A 142 55.52 -38.89 -15.18
#